data_AF-A0AAD1C1P9-F1
#
_entry.id   AF-A0AAD1C1P9-F1
#
_cell.length_a   1.000
_cell.length_b   1.000
_cell.length_c   1.000
_cell.angle_alpha   90.00
_cell.angle_beta   90.00
_cell.angle_gamma   90.00
#
_symmetry.space_group_name_H-M   'P 1'
#
loop_
_entity.id
_entity.type
_entity.pdbx_description
1 polymer ?
#
loop_
_entity_poly.entity_id
_entity_poly.type
_entity_poly.pdbx_seq_one_letter_code
_entity_poly.pdbx_strand_id
1 'polypeptide(L)'
;MTDLSIGQPSGAAEIRLVRMPELLGLTGLSRSTAHRLMKNDPTFPKPVKLSDSTARNAPVAFVLSEVQAWIQGRIEARGQSL
;
A
#
# COMPACT_ATOMS: atom_id res chain seq x y z
N MET A 1 -0.27 -41.47 3.86
CA MET A 1 -1.52 -41.10 3.17
C MET A 1 -2.43 -40.41 4.18
N THR A 2 -2.16 -39.14 4.45
CA THR A 2 -3.10 -38.17 5.03
C THR A 2 -2.59 -36.82 4.56
N ASP A 3 -3.26 -36.28 3.55
CA ASP A 3 -3.05 -34.93 3.05
C ASP A 3 -3.33 -33.95 4.19
N LEU A 4 -2.29 -33.27 4.68
CA LEU A 4 -2.45 -32.17 5.60
C LEU A 4 -2.72 -30.91 4.77
N SER A 5 -3.88 -30.87 4.11
CA SER A 5 -4.49 -29.62 3.67
C SER A 5 -4.79 -28.81 4.92
N ILE A 6 -3.81 -28.01 5.34
CA ILE A 6 -4.04 -26.88 6.22
C ILE A 6 -4.95 -25.96 5.42
N GLY A 7 -6.24 -26.00 5.73
CA GLY A 7 -7.24 -25.13 5.15
C GLY A 7 -6.74 -23.69 5.24
N GLN A 8 -6.44 -23.12 4.07
CA GLN A 8 -6.22 -21.70 3.91
C GLN A 8 -7.43 -20.97 4.51
N PRO A 9 -7.24 -19.92 5.34
CA PRO A 9 -8.34 -19.03 5.66
C PRO A 9 -8.72 -18.24 4.40
N SER A 10 -9.45 -18.86 3.48
CA SER A 10 -10.26 -18.16 2.49
C SER A 10 -11.54 -17.72 3.20
N GLY A 11 -11.77 -16.41 3.35
CA GLY A 11 -13.10 -15.95 3.77
C GLY A 11 -13.30 -14.51 4.20
N ALA A 12 -12.24 -13.77 4.54
CA ALA A 12 -12.34 -12.32 4.73
C ALA A 12 -11.11 -11.67 4.11
N ALA A 13 -11.29 -10.72 3.20
CA ALA A 13 -10.18 -9.91 2.71
C ALA A 13 -9.58 -9.18 3.92
N GLU A 14 -8.48 -9.70 4.47
CA GLU A 14 -7.83 -9.11 5.61
C GLU A 14 -7.32 -7.73 5.23
N ILE A 15 -7.87 -6.69 5.88
CA ILE A 15 -7.43 -5.33 5.66
C ILE A 15 -6.09 -5.16 6.37
N ARG A 16 -5.01 -5.18 5.59
CA ARG A 16 -3.66 -4.96 6.09
C ARG A 16 -3.22 -3.51 5.84
N LEU A 17 -2.70 -2.89 6.89
CA LEU A 17 -2.10 -1.56 6.83
C LEU A 17 -0.57 -1.66 6.85
N VAL A 18 0.09 -0.85 6.02
CA VAL A 18 1.55 -0.75 5.96
C VAL A 18 2.03 0.62 6.40
N ARG A 19 3.18 0.66 7.08
CA ARG A 19 3.82 1.91 7.53
C ARG A 19 4.72 2.45 6.43
N MET A 20 5.14 3.71 6.57
CA MET A 20 6.01 4.38 5.60
C MET A 20 7.25 3.56 5.19
N PRO A 21 8.03 2.93 6.08
CA PRO A 21 9.19 2.14 5.65
C PRO A 21 8.83 0.99 4.69
N GLU A 22 7.73 0.28 4.97
CA GLU A 22 7.26 -0.81 4.11
C GLU A 22 6.69 -0.30 2.79
N LEU A 23 5.93 0.81 2.80
CA LEU A 23 5.49 1.49 1.57
C LEU A 23 6.67 1.82 0.65
N LEU A 24 7.76 2.37 1.21
CA LEU A 24 8.96 2.71 0.44
C LEU A 24 9.66 1.44 -0.08
N GLY A 25 9.70 0.37 0.73
CA GLY A 25 10.23 -0.92 0.31
C GLY A 25 9.44 -1.56 -0.84
N LEU A 26 8.11 -1.50 -0.80
CA LEU A 26 7.24 -2.05 -1.84
C LEU A 26 7.30 -1.25 -3.15
N THR A 27 7.36 0.08 -3.05
CA THR A 27 7.31 0.96 -4.22
C THR A 27 8.69 1.28 -4.81
N GLY A 28 9.78 1.01 -4.07
CA GLY A 28 11.14 1.39 -4.44
C GLY A 28 11.39 2.90 -4.47
N LEU A 29 10.48 3.71 -3.91
CA LEU A 29 10.56 5.17 -3.94
C LEU A 29 11.39 5.71 -2.77
N SER A 30 12.00 6.89 -2.99
CA SER A 30 12.51 7.70 -1.88
C SER A 30 11.37 8.34 -1.11
N ARG A 31 11.62 8.66 0.17
CA ARG A 31 10.63 9.33 1.03
C ARG A 31 10.15 10.66 0.44
N SER A 32 11.05 11.46 -0.12
CA SER A 32 10.72 12.75 -0.75
C SER A 32 9.79 12.58 -1.95
N THR A 33 10.03 11.55 -2.78
CA THR A 33 9.16 11.24 -3.91
C THR A 33 7.79 10.77 -3.46
N ALA A 34 7.71 9.89 -2.46
CA ALA A 34 6.44 9.44 -1.90
C ALA A 34 5.61 10.63 -1.39
N HIS A 35 6.20 11.55 -0.62
CA HIS A 35 5.49 12.76 -0.16
C HIS A 35 5.03 13.65 -1.31
N ARG A 36 5.82 13.79 -2.37
CA ARG A 36 5.43 14.55 -3.57
C ARG A 36 4.25 13.90 -4.29
N LEU A 37 4.24 12.58 -4.44
CA LEU A 37 3.12 11.84 -5.03
C LEU A 37 1.87 11.93 -4.16
N MET A 38 1.99 11.75 -2.84
CA MET A 38 0.86 11.92 -1.91
C MET A 38 0.17 13.29 -2.04
N LYS A 39 0.91 14.34 -2.43
CA LYS A 39 0.38 15.69 -2.65
C LYS A 39 -0.23 15.87 -4.04
N ASN A 40 0.40 15.31 -5.07
CA ASN A 40 0.17 15.71 -6.47
C ASN A 40 -0.49 14.62 -7.34
N ASP A 41 -0.43 13.36 -6.92
CA ASP A 41 -0.95 12.22 -7.67
C ASP A 41 -2.18 11.64 -6.96
N PRO A 42 -3.40 11.82 -7.49
CA PRO A 42 -4.62 11.31 -6.87
C PRO A 42 -4.72 9.79 -6.87
N THR A 43 -3.92 9.09 -7.68
CA THR A 43 -3.89 7.61 -7.75
C THR A 43 -2.96 7.00 -6.71
N PHE A 44 -2.09 7.80 -6.09
CA PHE A 44 -1.16 7.32 -5.08
C PHE A 44 -1.90 7.01 -3.76
N PRO A 45 -1.53 5.93 -3.03
CA PRO A 45 -2.18 5.54 -1.78
C PRO A 45 -2.22 6.67 -0.76
N LYS A 46 -3.39 6.86 -0.13
CA LYS A 46 -3.61 7.95 0.83
C LYS A 46 -3.32 7.47 2.26
N PRO A 47 -2.80 8.36 3.13
CA PRO A 47 -2.54 8.00 4.51
C PRO A 47 -3.84 7.86 5.30
N VAL A 48 -3.98 6.76 6.01
CA VAL A 48 -5.00 6.50 7.03
C VAL A 48 -4.43 6.89 8.39
N LYS A 49 -5.12 7.77 9.12
CA LYS A 49 -4.75 8.12 10.50
C LYS A 49 -4.99 6.93 11.42
N LEU A 50 -4.03 6.62 12.29
CA LEU A 50 -4.14 5.56 13.29
C LEU A 50 -4.59 6.06 14.66
N SER A 51 -4.80 7.37 14.81
CA SER A 51 -5.35 7.98 16.02
C SER A 51 -6.17 9.22 15.68
N ASP A 52 -7.00 9.64 16.63
CA ASP A 52 -7.80 10.87 16.53
C ASP A 52 -6.97 12.16 16.69
N SER A 53 -5.66 12.03 16.90
CA SER A 53 -4.78 13.19 17.07
C SER A 53 -4.70 14.02 15.79
N THR A 54 -4.85 15.33 15.94
CA THR A 54 -4.65 16.32 14.87
C THR A 54 -3.20 16.82 14.80
N ALA A 55 -2.30 16.28 15.63
CA ALA A 55 -0.90 16.66 15.63
C ALA A 55 -0.25 16.41 14.25
N ARG A 56 0.67 17.30 13.85
CA ARG A 56 1.40 17.20 12.58
C ARG A 56 2.11 15.85 12.38
N ASN A 57 2.50 15.20 13.47
CA ASN A 57 3.23 13.94 13.48
C ASN A 57 2.37 12.76 13.94
N ALA A 58 1.04 12.88 13.88
CA ALA A 58 0.15 11.77 14.19
C ALA A 58 0.49 10.55 13.31
N PRO A 59 0.49 9.33 13.87
CA PRO A 59 0.89 8.14 13.13
C PRO A 59 -0.09 7.86 11.98
N VAL A 60 0.45 7.60 10.79
CA VAL A 60 -0.34 7.24 9.59
C VAL A 60 0.15 5.98 8.89
N ALA A 61 -0.78 5.16 8.41
CA ALA A 61 -0.51 3.97 7.61
C ALA A 61 -1.18 4.05 6.24
N PHE A 62 -0.98 3.05 5.39
CA PHE A 62 -1.54 2.96 4.04
C PHE A 62 -2.19 1.59 3.87
N VAL A 63 -3.28 1.51 3.10
CA VAL A 63 -3.93 0.23 2.83
C VAL A 63 -3.08 -0.56 1.84
N LEU A 64 -2.66 -1.78 2.19
CA LEU A 64 -1.76 -2.59 1.37
C LEU A 64 -2.32 -2.84 -0.04
N SER A 65 -3.62 -3.11 -0.16
CA SER A 65 -4.26 -3.35 -1.45
C SER A 65 -4.22 -2.14 -2.36
N GLU A 66 -4.34 -0.91 -1.84
CA GLU A 66 -4.18 0.33 -2.62
C GLU A 66 -2.74 0.49 -3.12
N VAL A 67 -1.75 0.17 -2.27
CA VAL A 67 -0.33 0.20 -2.65
C VAL A 67 -0.06 -0.79 -3.78
N GLN A 68 -0.57 -2.02 -3.66
CA GLN A 68 -0.42 -3.05 -4.69
C GLN A 68 -1.12 -2.64 -5.99
N ALA A 69 -2.34 -2.11 -5.91
CA ALA A 69 -3.07 -1.63 -7.08
C ALA A 69 -2.33 -0.51 -7.80
N TRP A 70 -1.75 0.44 -7.06
CA TRP A 70 -0.92 1.50 -7.66
C TRP A 70 0.31 0.93 -8.38
N ILE A 71 1.01 -0.04 -7.76
CA ILE A 71 2.16 -0.72 -8.39
C ILE A 71 1.74 -1.43 -9.68
N GLN A 72 0.62 -2.16 -9.66
CA GLN A 72 0.09 -2.83 -10.86
C GLN A 72 -0.22 -1.83 -11.96
N GLY A 73 -0.89 -0.71 -11.64
CA GLY A 73 -1.15 0.34 -12.62
C GLY A 73 0.12 0.92 -13.26
N ARG A 74 1.24 1.01 -12.51
CA ARG A 74 2.55 1.41 -13.08
C ARG A 74 3.11 0.35 -14.03
N ILE A 75 2.93 -0.94 -13.72
CA ILE A 75 3.37 -2.06 -14.58
C ILE A 75 2.56 -2.07 -15.89
N GLU A 76 1.24 -1.91 -15.80
CA GLU A 76 0.34 -1.88 -16.94
C GLU A 76 0.61 -0.66 -17.84
N ALA A 77 0.75 0.53 -17.25
CA ALA A 77 1.09 1.75 -18.00
C ALA A 77 2.44 1.66 -18.72
N ARG A 78 3.40 0.91 -18.19
CA ARG A 78 4.65 0.59 -18.89
C ARG A 78 4.39 -0.32 -20.09
N GLY A 79 3.56 -1.34 -19.92
CA GLY A 79 3.22 -2.31 -20.98
C GLY A 79 2.42 -1.73 -22.13
N GLN A 80 1.64 -0.67 -21.89
CA GLN A 80 0.83 0.01 -22.91
C GLN A 80 1.64 0.92 -23.86
N SER A 81 2.93 1.14 -23.60
CA SER A 81 3.82 1.99 -24.41
C SER A 81 4.58 1.21 -25.51
N LEU A 82 4.09 0.05 -25.92
CA LEU A 82 4.60 -0.79 -27.01
C LEU A 82 3.52 -0.93 -28.09
#